data_AF-A0A3D5F3S2-F1
#
_entry.id   AF-A0A3D5F3S2-F1
#
_cell.length_a   1.000
_cell.length_b   1.000
_cell.length_c   1.000
_cell.angle_alpha   90.00
_cell.angle_beta   90.00
_cell.angle_gamma   90.00
#
_symmetry.space_group_name_H-M   'P 1'
#
loop_
_entity.id
_entity.type
_entity.pdbx_description
1 polymer ?
#
loop_
_entity_poly.entity_id
_entity_poly.type
_entity_poly.pdbx_seq_one_letter_code
_entity_poly.pdbx_strand_id
1 'polypeptide(L)'
;VTGFGETSPRFIHHRQSHADGIAEPVPGFLVGGAQNGQQDNCQYSASLPATSYKDNWCSYSTNEVTINWNAPLVYSLAAMLTLTE
;
A
#
# COMPACT_ATOMS: atom_id res chain seq x y z
N VAL A 1 0.15 5.39 -1.36
CA VAL A 1 -1.20 5.60 -0.79
C VAL A 1 -2.20 5.44 -1.92
N THR A 2 -3.24 4.63 -1.78
CA THR A 2 -4.23 4.41 -2.85
C THR A 2 -4.89 5.71 -3.28
N GLY A 3 -5.01 5.95 -4.59
CA GLY A 3 -5.67 7.14 -5.13
C GLY A 3 -4.91 8.47 -5.03
N PHE A 4 -3.64 8.46 -4.57
CA PHE A 4 -2.80 9.68 -4.46
C PHE A 4 -1.48 9.53 -5.21
N GLY A 5 -1.11 10.57 -5.98
CA GLY A 5 0.09 10.61 -6.81
C GLY A 5 -0.12 10.08 -8.24
N GLU A 6 0.82 10.36 -9.15
CA GLU A 6 0.77 9.87 -10.54
C GLU A 6 0.84 8.34 -10.62
N THR A 7 1.55 7.73 -9.67
CA THR A 7 1.63 6.27 -9.49
C THR A 7 1.20 5.93 -8.08
N SER A 8 0.13 5.15 -7.95
CA SER A 8 -0.41 4.70 -6.67
C SER A 8 -0.73 3.20 -6.71
N PRO A 9 -0.77 2.50 -5.56
CA PRO A 9 -1.19 1.10 -5.51
C PRO A 9 -2.64 0.96 -6.00
N ARG A 10 -2.87 0.04 -6.94
CA ARG A 10 -4.20 -0.21 -7.53
C ARG A 10 -4.73 -1.61 -7.21
N PHE A 11 -3.86 -2.60 -7.10
CA PHE A 11 -4.22 -4.01 -6.89
C PHE A 11 -3.83 -4.47 -5.48
N ILE A 12 -4.26 -3.71 -4.46
CA ILE A 12 -3.92 -3.95 -3.06
C ILE A 12 -4.57 -5.22 -2.50
N HIS A 13 -3.92 -5.85 -1.52
CA HIS A 13 -4.51 -6.94 -0.74
C HIS A 13 -5.53 -6.39 0.28
N HIS A 14 -6.67 -5.91 -0.22
CA HIS A 14 -7.82 -5.44 0.56
C HIS A 14 -9.13 -5.99 -0.01
N ARG A 15 -9.81 -6.88 0.75
CA ARG A 15 -10.93 -7.70 0.26
C ARG A 15 -12.04 -6.90 -0.40
N GLN A 16 -12.41 -5.76 0.18
CA GLN A 16 -13.49 -4.92 -0.33
C GLN A 16 -13.11 -4.32 -1.69
N SER A 17 -11.91 -3.74 -1.80
CA SER A 17 -11.40 -3.18 -3.07
C SER A 17 -11.23 -4.23 -4.17
N HIS A 18 -11.04 -5.50 -3.80
CA HIS A 18 -10.90 -6.58 -4.78
C HIS A 18 -12.25 -7.14 -5.23
N ALA A 19 -13.25 -7.13 -4.35
CA ALA A 19 -14.54 -7.77 -4.58
C ALA A 19 -15.62 -6.82 -5.15
N ASP A 20 -15.45 -5.50 -5.02
CA ASP A 20 -16.48 -4.52 -5.38
C ASP A 20 -16.65 -4.30 -6.90
N GLY A 21 -15.73 -4.82 -7.73
CA GLY A 21 -15.77 -4.68 -9.18
C GLY A 21 -15.39 -3.27 -9.68
N ILE A 22 -14.88 -2.42 -8.79
CA ILE A 22 -14.41 -1.07 -9.12
C ILE A 22 -12.93 -1.17 -9.50
N ALA A 23 -12.54 -0.49 -10.59
CA ALA A 23 -11.16 -0.52 -11.07
C ALA A 23 -10.18 0.13 -10.10
N GLU A 24 -10.63 1.19 -9.40
CA GLU A 24 -9.85 1.91 -8.41
C GLU A 24 -10.12 1.37 -7.00
N PRO A 25 -9.09 1.13 -6.17
CA PRO A 25 -9.29 0.71 -4.80
C PRO A 25 -9.85 1.86 -3.95
N VAL A 26 -10.40 1.52 -2.77
CA VAL A 26 -10.74 2.51 -1.74
C VAL A 26 -9.55 3.46 -1.51
N PRO A 27 -9.73 4.79 -1.66
CA PRO A 27 -8.64 5.75 -1.59
C PRO A 27 -8.17 5.99 -0.15
N GLY A 28 -6.93 6.46 -0.01
CA GLY A 28 -6.36 6.89 1.28
C GLY A 28 -5.64 5.81 2.08
N PHE A 29 -5.53 4.57 1.57
CA PHE A 29 -4.81 3.52 2.28
C PHE A 29 -3.30 3.58 2.06
N LEU A 30 -2.56 3.54 3.17
CA LEU A 30 -1.15 3.17 3.16
C LEU A 30 -1.00 1.65 3.05
N VAL A 31 -0.24 1.21 2.05
CA VAL A 31 0.18 -0.20 1.90
C VAL A 31 1.44 -0.47 2.70
N GLY A 32 1.70 -1.74 3.04
CA GLY A 32 2.88 -2.14 3.82
C GLY A 32 4.22 -1.68 3.22
N GLY A 33 4.36 -1.77 1.90
CA GLY A 33 5.55 -1.31 1.18
C GLY A 33 6.57 -2.41 0.91
N ALA A 34 7.72 -2.03 0.35
CA ALA A 34 8.74 -2.97 -0.08
C ALA A 34 9.39 -3.71 1.10
N GLN A 35 9.53 -5.03 0.96
CA GLN A 35 10.35 -5.87 1.85
C GLN A 35 10.87 -7.10 1.08
N ASN A 36 12.10 -7.52 1.35
CA ASN A 36 12.78 -8.57 0.57
C ASN A 36 12.66 -9.99 1.14
N GLY A 37 11.88 -10.18 2.21
CA GLY A 37 11.51 -11.50 2.72
C GLY A 37 10.52 -12.25 1.83
N GLN A 38 9.78 -11.55 0.94
CA GLN A 38 8.83 -12.12 -0.02
C GLN A 38 7.96 -13.20 0.63
N GLN A 39 7.39 -12.89 1.80
CA GLN A 39 6.72 -13.84 2.71
C GLN A 39 5.29 -14.19 2.26
N ASP A 40 5.07 -14.10 0.95
CA ASP A 40 3.87 -14.51 0.26
C ASP A 40 4.21 -15.40 -0.93
N ASN A 41 3.21 -16.05 -1.51
CA ASN A 41 3.41 -16.90 -2.68
C ASN A 41 3.35 -16.11 -4.00
N CYS A 42 3.70 -14.82 -3.97
CA CYS A 42 3.65 -13.94 -5.12
C CYS A 42 5.03 -13.89 -5.82
N GLN A 43 5.04 -13.79 -7.15
CA GLN A 43 6.28 -13.75 -7.93
C GLN A 43 6.82 -12.31 -8.05
N TYR A 44 8.00 -12.02 -7.50
CA TYR A 44 8.63 -10.69 -7.54
C TYR A 44 9.67 -10.58 -8.65
N SER A 45 9.78 -9.40 -9.27
CA SER A 45 10.79 -9.11 -10.29
C SER A 45 12.14 -8.65 -9.72
N ALA A 46 12.17 -8.26 -8.44
CA ALA A 46 13.36 -7.75 -7.77
C ALA A 46 13.43 -8.19 -6.30
N SER A 47 14.65 -8.34 -5.78
CA SER A 47 14.94 -8.84 -4.43
C SER A 47 15.71 -7.86 -3.54
N LEU A 48 16.11 -6.68 -4.06
CA LEU A 48 16.72 -5.66 -3.21
C LEU A 48 15.66 -5.04 -2.29
N PRO A 49 16.00 -4.68 -1.04
CA PRO A 49 15.01 -4.23 -0.05
C PRO A 49 14.05 -3.15 -0.54
N ALA A 50 14.55 -2.12 -1.24
CA ALA A 50 13.75 -1.00 -1.72
C ALA A 50 12.92 -1.32 -2.98
N THR A 51 13.29 -2.37 -3.73
CA THR A 51 12.63 -2.72 -5.01
C THR A 51 11.82 -4.00 -4.95
N SER A 52 11.84 -4.71 -3.82
CA SER A 52 11.02 -5.89 -3.58
C SER A 52 9.61 -5.49 -3.13
N TYR A 53 8.85 -4.93 -4.08
CA TYR A 53 7.45 -4.55 -3.95
C TYR A 53 6.69 -5.03 -5.19
N LYS A 54 5.43 -5.43 -5.00
CA LYS A 54 4.56 -5.80 -6.11
C LYS A 54 3.14 -5.32 -5.88
N ASP A 55 2.65 -4.53 -6.82
CA ASP A 55 1.25 -4.11 -6.85
C ASP A 55 0.36 -5.21 -7.42
N ASN A 56 0.01 -6.20 -6.59
CA ASN A 56 -0.86 -7.32 -6.97
C ASN A 56 -1.60 -7.89 -5.76
N TRP A 57 -2.81 -8.41 -5.99
CA TRP A 57 -3.63 -9.06 -4.97
C TRP A 57 -2.92 -10.19 -4.21
N CYS A 58 -2.06 -10.98 -4.86
CA CYS A 58 -1.31 -12.05 -4.18
C CYS A 58 -0.30 -11.55 -3.15
N SER A 59 0.06 -10.27 -3.22
CA SER A 59 1.20 -9.67 -2.55
C SER A 59 0.84 -9.15 -1.17
N TYR A 60 0.30 -10.00 -0.28
CA TYR A 60 -0.07 -9.57 1.07
C TYR A 60 1.15 -9.13 1.90
N SER A 61 2.35 -9.63 1.60
CA SER A 61 3.56 -9.27 2.34
C SER A 61 4.13 -7.89 1.98
N THR A 62 3.74 -7.29 0.85
CA THR A 62 4.21 -5.94 0.44
C THR A 62 3.09 -4.95 0.11
N ASN A 63 1.86 -5.43 -0.14
CA ASN A 63 0.77 -4.65 -0.72
C ASN A 63 -0.58 -4.81 0.01
N GLU A 64 -0.59 -5.36 1.23
CA GLU A 64 -1.74 -5.33 2.14
C GLU A 64 -1.93 -3.93 2.73
N VAL A 65 -3.06 -3.71 3.41
CA VAL A 65 -3.38 -2.49 4.18
C VAL A 65 -3.78 -2.85 5.61
N THR A 66 -3.44 -2.00 6.57
CA THR A 66 -3.81 -2.23 7.98
C THR A 66 -4.10 -0.92 8.71
N ILE A 67 -4.84 -1.01 9.82
CA ILE A 67 -5.13 0.15 10.67
C ILE A 67 -3.87 0.72 11.33
N ASN A 68 -2.87 -0.12 11.66
CA ASN A 68 -1.65 0.33 12.33
C ASN A 68 -0.61 0.94 11.37
N TRP A 69 -0.79 0.81 10.05
CA TRP A 69 -0.03 1.61 9.07
C TRP A 69 -0.73 2.93 8.77
N ASN A 70 -2.07 2.93 8.70
CA ASN A 70 -2.84 4.16 8.45
C ASN A 70 -2.84 5.12 9.65
N ALA A 71 -2.87 4.63 10.89
CA ALA A 71 -2.81 5.46 12.09
C ALA A 71 -1.57 6.39 12.14
N PRO A 72 -0.33 5.91 11.97
CA PRO A 72 0.84 6.78 11.92
C PRO A 72 0.87 7.67 10.68
N LEU A 73 0.35 7.23 9.53
CA LEU A 73 0.21 8.10 8.34
C LEU A 73 -0.63 9.34 8.68
N VAL A 74 -1.80 9.15 9.29
CA VAL A 74 -2.69 10.25 9.69
C VAL A 74 -1.99 11.17 10.68
N TYR A 75 -1.31 10.63 11.69
CA TYR A 75 -0.57 11.42 12.68
C TYR A 75 0.52 12.28 12.01
N SER A 76 1.32 11.70 11.13
CA SER A 76 2.38 12.42 10.41
C SER A 76 1.83 13.49 9.47
N LEU A 77 0.77 13.21 8.72
CA LEU A 77 0.13 14.19 7.84
C LEU A 77 -0.45 15.35 8.64
N ALA A 78 -1.10 15.09 9.77
CA ALA A 78 -1.62 16.13 10.64
C ALA A 78 -0.48 17.03 11.19
N ALA A 79 0.62 16.43 11.63
CA ALA A 79 1.78 17.19 12.09
C ALA A 79 2.39 18.05 10.98
N MET A 80 2.50 17.53 9.75
CA MET A 80 3.00 18.31 8.61
C MET A 80 2.07 19.47 8.28
N LEU A 81 0.75 19.24 8.27
CA LEU A 81 -0.23 20.30 8.01
C LEU A 81 -0.06 21.45 9.00
N THR A 82 0.07 21.15 10.31
CA THR A 82 0.27 22.17 11.35
C THR A 82 1.59 22.93 11.26
N LEU A 83 2.59 22.42 10.54
CA LEU A 83 3.88 23.10 10.34
C LEU A 83 3.91 23.94 9.07
N THR A 84 2.95 23.74 8.16
CA THR A 84 2.86 24.43 6.87
C THR A 84 1.78 25.50 6.83
N GLU A 85 0.92 25.56 7.84
CA GLU A 85 0.01 26.67 8.14
C GLU A 85 0.69 27.71 9.05
#